data_AF-A0A950IZ52-F1
#
_entry.id   AF-A0A950IZ52-F1
#
_cell.length_a   1.000
_cell.length_b   1.000
_cell.length_c   1.000
_cell.angle_alpha   90.00
_cell.angle_beta   90.00
_cell.angle_gamma   90.00
#
_symmetry.space_group_name_H-M   'P 1'
#
loop_
_entity.id
_entity.type
_entity.pdbx_description
1 polymer ?
#
loop_
_entity_poly.entity_id
_entity_poly.type
_entity_poly.pdbx_seq_one_letter_code
_entity_poly.pdbx_strand_id
1 'polypeptide(L)'
;MAGILIVVLLFVLTMSSYVERLYSEMGKFLAREFQENIDAWEQQVEPRLRLKRDHVRLSAAILAQISLACLTLLFAMLLFDRSPVYDRPTVAEVGQVVLGVVLVILLFNQLIPFMFFTRTKGLWVVRLRGPLRLMFYIVMPVTLFLGFLLSIAALAESSPRKEEETTVEAVDALIEAGEEEGIVEESNRDLVRSAVEFGGKVVREVMTPRPEMFAVPGILTIEEFLRMLETKPYSRVPVYEGTVDHITGIVFAHDLLRIRDEDARTQRVASIERNATFVPETKNVSELLREMQQEKQHMRIVIDEYGGVA
;
A
#
# COMPACT_ATOMS: atom_id res chain seq x y z
N MET A 1 33.40 -34.92 16.08
CA MET A 1 32.62 -33.73 16.45
C MET A 1 32.21 -32.88 15.24
N ALA A 2 33.10 -32.61 14.27
CA ALA A 2 32.77 -31.82 13.08
C ALA A 2 31.54 -32.32 12.27
N GLY A 3 31.37 -33.64 12.12
CA GLY A 3 30.22 -34.20 11.38
C GLY A 3 28.85 -33.88 12.00
N ILE A 4 28.74 -33.87 13.35
CA ILE A 4 27.49 -33.52 14.04
C ILE A 4 27.18 -32.03 13.83
N LEU A 5 28.20 -31.17 13.91
CA LEU A 5 28.05 -29.74 13.68
C LEU A 5 27.58 -29.43 12.24
N ILE A 6 28.13 -30.12 11.23
CA ILE A 6 27.69 -29.96 9.83
C ILE A 6 26.21 -30.32 9.69
N VAL A 7 25.78 -31.46 10.24
CA VAL A 7 24.37 -31.89 10.15
C VAL A 7 23.44 -30.89 10.81
N VAL A 8 23.83 -30.35 11.97
CA VAL A 8 23.06 -29.30 12.65
C VAL A 8 22.99 -28.03 11.81
N LEU A 9 24.10 -27.57 11.22
CA LEU A 9 24.12 -26.38 10.37
C LEU A 9 23.31 -26.56 9.09
N LEU A 10 23.35 -27.74 8.45
CA LEU A 10 22.52 -28.04 7.28
C LEU A 10 21.03 -28.07 7.63
N PHE A 11 20.67 -28.64 8.78
CA PHE A 11 19.30 -28.61 9.27
C PHE A 11 18.82 -27.18 9.52
N VAL A 12 19.65 -26.38 10.20
CA VAL A 12 19.38 -24.97 10.46
C VAL A 12 19.17 -24.21 9.16
N LEU A 13 20.08 -24.36 8.19
CA LEU A 13 20.02 -23.74 6.87
C LEU A 13 18.70 -24.07 6.16
N THR A 14 18.36 -25.36 6.05
CA THR A 14 17.12 -25.76 5.35
C THR A 14 15.86 -25.25 6.03
N MET A 15 15.79 -25.29 7.36
CA MET A 15 14.63 -24.77 8.08
C MET A 15 14.52 -23.25 7.92
N SER A 16 15.62 -22.51 8.02
CA SER A 16 15.60 -21.06 7.82
C SER A 16 15.20 -20.67 6.40
N SER A 17 15.74 -21.33 5.39
CA SER A 17 15.44 -21.05 3.97
C SER A 17 14.00 -21.45 3.61
N TYR A 18 13.45 -22.50 4.23
CA TYR A 18 12.04 -22.85 4.08
C TYR A 18 11.11 -21.78 4.66
N VAL A 19 11.43 -21.26 5.86
CA VAL A 19 10.65 -20.18 6.47
C VAL A 19 10.77 -18.89 5.66
N GLU A 20 11.97 -18.52 5.22
CA GLU A 20 12.17 -17.38 4.33
C GLU A 20 11.31 -17.49 3.07
N ARG A 21 11.24 -18.69 2.48
CA ARG A 21 10.39 -18.95 1.33
C ARG A 21 8.90 -18.78 1.63
N LEU A 22 8.40 -19.33 2.75
CA LEU A 22 7.02 -19.11 3.19
C LEU A 22 6.70 -17.61 3.23
N TYR A 23 7.57 -16.79 3.84
CA TYR A 23 7.38 -15.34 3.91
C TYR A 23 7.50 -14.62 2.56
N SER A 24 8.30 -15.13 1.62
CA SER A 24 8.42 -14.54 0.26
C SER A 24 7.24 -14.83 -0.66
N GLU A 25 6.52 -15.92 -0.40
CA GLU A 25 5.37 -16.35 -1.22
C GLU A 25 4.03 -15.97 -0.57
N MET A 26 4.02 -15.58 0.71
CA MET A 26 2.85 -15.02 1.38
C MET A 26 2.38 -13.74 0.69
N GLY A 27 1.08 -13.69 0.36
CA GLY A 27 0.43 -12.55 -0.30
C GLY A 27 0.33 -12.66 -1.82
N LYS A 28 0.94 -13.68 -2.46
CA LYS A 28 0.75 -13.94 -3.89
C LYS A 28 -0.47 -14.84 -4.13
N PHE A 29 -1.18 -14.63 -5.24
CA PHE A 29 -2.22 -15.54 -5.69
C PHE A 29 -1.60 -16.85 -6.16
N LEU A 30 -1.52 -17.81 -5.25
CA LEU A 30 -0.93 -19.12 -5.48
C LEU A 30 -2.02 -20.18 -5.62
N ALA A 31 -1.74 -21.26 -6.34
CA ALA A 31 -2.61 -22.42 -6.39
C ALA A 31 -2.97 -22.90 -4.97
N ARG A 32 -4.19 -23.42 -4.81
CA ARG A 32 -4.77 -23.85 -3.51
C ARG A 32 -3.84 -24.76 -2.68
N GLU A 33 -3.04 -25.59 -3.34
CA GLU A 33 -2.08 -26.49 -2.69
C GLU A 33 -0.94 -25.75 -1.96
N PHE A 34 -0.50 -24.61 -2.49
CA PHE A 34 0.50 -23.75 -1.85
C PHE A 34 -0.10 -22.94 -0.71
N GLN A 35 -1.36 -22.49 -0.88
CA GLN A 35 -2.10 -21.80 0.17
C GLN A 35 -2.29 -22.69 1.40
N GLU A 36 -2.60 -23.99 1.25
CA GLU A 36 -2.72 -24.92 2.38
C GLU A 36 -1.45 -24.97 3.26
N ASN A 37 -0.25 -24.83 2.66
CA ASN A 37 1.01 -24.83 3.39
C ASN A 37 1.21 -23.53 4.19
N ILE A 38 0.88 -22.40 3.55
CA ILE A 38 0.91 -21.06 4.17
C ILE A 38 -0.10 -20.98 5.33
N ASP A 39 -1.33 -21.44 5.11
CA ASP A 39 -2.39 -21.46 6.11
C ASP A 39 -1.99 -22.30 7.34
N ALA A 40 -1.36 -23.45 7.12
CA ALA A 40 -0.86 -24.29 8.21
C ALA A 40 0.19 -23.58 9.06
N TRP A 41 1.09 -22.81 8.43
CA TRP A 41 2.07 -21.98 9.13
C TRP A 41 1.39 -20.84 9.91
N GLU A 42 0.54 -20.05 9.24
CA GLU A 42 -0.12 -18.86 9.79
C GLU A 42 -1.06 -19.19 10.95
N GLN A 43 -1.78 -20.31 10.88
CA GLN A 43 -2.75 -20.68 11.92
C GLN A 43 -2.10 -21.44 13.08
N GLN A 44 -1.11 -22.30 12.83
CA GLN A 44 -0.66 -23.27 13.84
C GLN A 44 0.73 -22.95 14.42
N VAL A 45 1.62 -22.35 13.64
CA VAL A 45 3.03 -22.14 14.02
C VAL A 45 3.27 -20.68 14.40
N GLU A 46 2.92 -19.74 13.52
CA GLU A 46 3.20 -18.31 13.68
C GLU A 46 2.63 -17.70 14.98
N PRO A 47 1.34 -17.90 15.35
CA PRO A 47 0.76 -17.26 16.52
C PRO A 47 1.43 -17.73 17.83
N ARG A 48 2.02 -18.93 17.79
CA ARG A 48 2.72 -19.52 18.92
C ARG A 48 4.18 -19.09 19.00
N LEU A 49 4.77 -18.49 17.97
CA LEU A 49 6.12 -17.95 18.04
C LEU A 49 6.19 -16.68 18.90
N ARG A 50 5.07 -15.96 19.08
CA ARG A 50 4.98 -14.69 19.84
C ARG A 50 5.97 -13.61 19.36
N LEU A 51 6.38 -13.68 18.09
CA LEU A 51 7.25 -12.72 17.42
C LEU A 51 6.45 -12.05 16.31
N LYS A 52 6.72 -10.78 16.03
CA LYS A 52 6.15 -10.07 14.88
C LYS A 52 6.63 -10.72 13.56
N ARG A 53 5.78 -10.70 12.52
CA ARG A 53 6.07 -11.29 11.19
C ARG A 53 7.42 -10.86 10.63
N ASP A 54 7.69 -9.57 10.65
CA ASP A 54 8.93 -9.01 10.09
C ASP A 54 10.17 -9.53 10.81
N HIS A 55 10.10 -9.69 12.14
CA HIS A 55 11.21 -10.23 12.92
C HIS A 55 11.45 -11.70 12.62
N VAL A 56 10.40 -12.50 12.40
CA VAL A 56 10.55 -13.92 12.03
C VAL A 56 11.19 -14.05 10.65
N ARG A 57 10.71 -13.26 9.67
CA ARG A 57 11.28 -13.21 8.32
C ARG A 57 12.76 -12.81 8.34
N LEU A 58 13.11 -11.73 9.03
CA LEU A 58 14.49 -11.26 9.17
C LEU A 58 15.37 -12.29 9.90
N SER A 59 14.85 -12.91 10.96
CA SER A 59 15.59 -13.94 11.70
C SER A 59 15.87 -15.17 10.84
N ALA A 60 14.91 -15.59 10.02
CA ALA A 60 15.10 -16.67 9.07
C ALA A 60 16.18 -16.34 8.03
N ALA A 61 16.10 -15.18 7.37
CA ALA A 61 17.10 -14.77 6.38
C ALA A 61 18.52 -14.66 6.97
N ILE A 62 18.66 -14.04 8.14
CA ILE A 62 19.96 -13.90 8.82
C ILE A 62 20.52 -15.27 9.23
N LEU A 63 19.67 -16.15 9.75
CA LEU A 63 20.09 -17.49 10.16
C LEU A 63 20.52 -18.35 8.97
N ALA A 64 19.87 -18.21 7.82
CA ALA A 64 20.28 -18.86 6.57
C ALA A 64 21.68 -18.37 6.13
N GLN A 65 21.93 -17.07 6.17
CA GLN A 65 23.23 -16.49 5.81
C GLN A 65 24.34 -16.89 6.79
N ILE A 66 24.08 -16.84 8.11
CA ILE A 66 25.04 -17.25 9.14
C ILE A 66 25.37 -18.74 8.99
N SER A 67 24.36 -19.59 8.82
CA SER A 67 24.60 -21.03 8.67
C SER A 67 25.39 -21.37 7.40
N LEU A 68 25.13 -20.68 6.28
CA LEU A 68 25.91 -20.81 5.05
C LEU A 68 27.36 -20.34 5.25
N ALA A 69 27.57 -19.21 5.91
CA ALA A 69 28.91 -18.69 6.20
C ALA A 69 29.69 -19.65 7.11
N CYS A 70 29.07 -20.18 8.16
CA CYS A 70 29.66 -21.19 9.04
C CYS A 70 29.98 -22.49 8.29
N LEU A 71 29.10 -22.96 7.42
CA LEU A 71 29.35 -24.15 6.60
C LEU A 71 30.54 -23.93 5.66
N THR A 72 30.59 -22.78 5.00
CA THR A 72 31.70 -22.40 4.10
C THR A 72 33.03 -22.39 4.85
N LEU A 73 33.06 -21.74 6.03
CA LEU A 73 34.24 -21.69 6.89
C LEU A 73 34.66 -23.10 7.35
N LEU A 74 33.70 -23.94 7.73
CA LEU A 74 33.95 -25.29 8.20
C LEU A 74 34.47 -26.19 7.07
N PHE A 75 33.91 -26.10 5.87
CA PHE A 75 34.42 -26.80 4.67
C PHE A 75 35.84 -26.35 4.33
N ALA A 76 36.12 -25.05 4.40
CA ALA A 76 37.47 -24.52 4.21
C ALA A 76 38.43 -25.09 5.27
N MET A 77 38.07 -25.03 6.56
CA MET A 77 38.90 -25.58 7.63
C MET A 77 39.16 -27.09 7.46
N LEU A 78 38.13 -27.90 7.15
CA LEU A 78 38.31 -29.35 7.01
C LEU A 78 39.17 -29.76 5.80
N LEU A 79 39.13 -28.99 4.72
CA LEU A 79 39.90 -29.28 3.51
C LEU A 79 41.33 -28.73 3.60
N PHE A 80 41.52 -27.54 4.16
CA PHE A 80 42.86 -26.94 4.30
C PHE A 80 43.67 -27.52 5.47
N ASP A 81 43.04 -28.03 6.53
CA ASP A 81 43.73 -28.70 7.66
C ASP A 81 44.28 -30.09 7.29
N ARG A 82 43.85 -30.65 6.14
CA ARG A 82 44.39 -31.90 5.58
C ARG A 82 45.71 -31.72 4.82
N SER A 83 46.06 -30.47 4.46
CA SER A 83 47.33 -30.13 3.83
C SER A 83 48.33 -29.67 4.89
N PRO A 84 49.57 -30.18 4.92
CA PRO A 84 50.56 -29.70 5.89
C PRO A 84 50.75 -28.18 5.72
N VAL A 85 50.43 -27.47 6.80
CA VAL A 85 50.37 -26.03 7.15
C VAL A 85 51.22 -25.00 6.35
N TYR A 86 52.14 -25.39 5.46
CA TYR A 86 53.06 -24.49 4.75
C TYR A 86 52.95 -24.44 3.21
N ASP A 87 52.16 -25.28 2.55
CA ASP A 87 51.96 -25.17 1.09
C ASP A 87 50.74 -24.33 0.73
N ARG A 88 50.87 -23.52 -0.34
CA ARG A 88 49.76 -22.71 -0.87
C ARG A 88 48.59 -23.64 -1.26
N PRO A 89 47.33 -23.27 -0.98
CA PRO A 89 46.19 -24.09 -1.32
C PRO A 89 46.18 -24.39 -2.83
N THR A 90 46.03 -25.65 -3.19
CA THR A 90 46.05 -26.06 -4.59
C THR A 90 44.76 -25.59 -5.26
N VAL A 91 44.82 -25.19 -6.54
CA VAL A 91 43.63 -24.78 -7.31
C VAL A 91 42.51 -25.84 -7.26
N ALA A 92 42.88 -27.12 -7.19
CA ALA A 92 41.95 -28.23 -7.01
C ALA A 92 41.21 -28.22 -5.66
N GLU A 93 41.88 -27.88 -4.55
CA GLU A 93 41.28 -27.81 -3.22
C GLU A 93 40.28 -26.65 -3.13
N VAL A 94 40.66 -25.49 -3.67
CA VAL A 94 39.76 -24.33 -3.79
C VAL A 94 38.54 -24.69 -4.65
N GLY A 95 38.76 -25.37 -5.77
CA GLY A 95 37.68 -25.87 -6.64
C GLY A 95 36.72 -26.82 -5.92
N GLN A 96 37.23 -27.71 -5.07
CA GLN A 96 36.43 -28.63 -4.25
C GLN A 96 35.59 -27.89 -3.20
N VAL A 97 36.16 -26.90 -2.50
CA VAL A 97 35.40 -26.06 -1.53
C VAL A 97 34.27 -25.32 -2.25
N VAL A 98 34.57 -24.65 -3.37
CA VAL A 98 33.59 -23.89 -4.15
C VAL A 98 32.46 -24.80 -4.64
N LEU A 99 32.81 -25.95 -5.23
CA LEU A 99 31.82 -26.94 -5.68
C LEU A 99 30.95 -27.44 -4.52
N GLY A 100 31.55 -27.72 -3.36
CA GLY A 100 30.83 -28.15 -2.17
C GLY A 100 29.83 -27.10 -1.67
N VAL A 101 30.25 -25.83 -1.59
CA VAL A 101 29.39 -24.72 -1.19
C VAL A 101 28.25 -24.52 -2.20
N VAL A 102 28.54 -24.56 -3.50
CA VAL A 102 27.51 -24.45 -4.55
C VAL A 102 26.48 -25.58 -4.42
N LEU A 103 26.92 -26.81 -4.18
CA LEU A 103 26.02 -27.95 -3.98
C LEU A 103 25.18 -27.81 -2.71
N VAL A 104 25.76 -27.29 -1.61
CA VAL A 104 25.02 -27.00 -0.38
C VAL A 104 23.96 -25.93 -0.62
N ILE A 105 24.28 -24.84 -1.33
CA ILE A 105 23.32 -23.80 -1.67
C ILE A 105 22.18 -24.39 -2.51
N LEU A 106 22.52 -25.10 -3.59
CA LEU A 106 21.52 -25.64 -4.51
C LEU A 106 20.58 -26.62 -3.81
N LEU A 107 21.11 -27.53 -2.97
CA LEU A 107 20.30 -28.53 -2.29
C LEU A 107 19.58 -27.98 -1.06
N PHE A 108 20.31 -27.41 -0.10
CA PHE A 108 19.78 -27.11 1.23
C PHE A 108 19.19 -25.70 1.36
N ASN A 109 19.67 -24.74 0.57
CA ASN A 109 19.13 -23.37 0.56
C ASN A 109 17.98 -23.21 -0.45
N GLN A 110 17.99 -23.96 -1.57
CA GLN A 110 17.01 -23.76 -2.65
C GLN A 110 16.09 -24.96 -2.88
N LEU A 111 16.64 -26.12 -3.26
CA LEU A 111 15.86 -27.26 -3.76
C LEU A 111 15.01 -27.91 -2.66
N ILE A 112 15.59 -28.24 -1.51
CA ILE A 112 14.86 -28.89 -0.40
C ILE A 112 13.77 -27.97 0.16
N PRO A 113 14.04 -26.68 0.46
CA PRO A 113 12.99 -25.73 0.84
C PRO A 113 11.87 -25.63 -0.20
N PHE A 114 12.20 -25.61 -1.50
CA PHE A 114 11.21 -25.61 -2.56
C PHE A 114 10.34 -26.87 -2.56
N MET A 115 10.95 -28.04 -2.41
CA MET A 115 10.22 -29.31 -2.38
C MET A 115 9.29 -29.39 -1.17
N PHE A 116 9.75 -28.96 0.01
CA PHE A 116 8.88 -28.92 1.18
C PHE A 116 7.74 -27.91 1.03
N PHE A 117 8.00 -26.76 0.39
CA PHE A 117 6.96 -25.78 0.13
C PHE A 117 5.90 -26.31 -0.85
N THR A 118 6.33 -26.93 -1.95
CA THR A 118 5.45 -27.33 -3.06
C THR A 118 4.78 -28.69 -2.90
N ARG A 119 5.40 -29.64 -2.19
CA ARG A 119 4.91 -31.02 -2.10
C ARG A 119 4.29 -31.38 -0.76
N THR A 120 4.26 -30.46 0.21
CA THR A 120 3.72 -30.75 1.54
C THR A 120 2.67 -29.73 1.98
N LYS A 121 1.77 -30.14 2.88
CA LYS A 121 0.74 -29.29 3.47
C LYS A 121 1.23 -28.47 4.69
N GLY A 122 2.53 -28.36 4.92
CA GLY A 122 3.10 -27.63 6.07
C GLY A 122 2.90 -28.23 7.46
N LEU A 123 2.05 -29.26 7.62
CA LEU A 123 1.73 -29.88 8.92
C LEU A 123 2.94 -30.48 9.65
N TRP A 124 3.99 -30.88 8.93
CA TRP A 124 5.21 -31.43 9.51
C TRP A 124 5.97 -30.38 10.35
N VAL A 125 5.89 -29.10 9.96
CA VAL A 125 6.54 -27.97 10.63
C VAL A 125 5.97 -27.75 12.04
N VAL A 126 4.70 -28.06 12.23
CA VAL A 126 4.01 -27.95 13.53
C VAL A 126 4.69 -28.79 14.60
N ARG A 127 5.25 -29.95 14.24
CA ARG A 127 6.02 -30.81 15.16
C ARG A 127 7.41 -30.24 15.47
N LEU A 128 8.00 -29.49 14.55
CA LEU A 128 9.31 -28.85 14.69
C LEU A 128 9.25 -27.43 15.30
N ARG A 129 8.07 -27.03 15.81
CA ARG A 129 7.85 -25.71 16.43
C ARG A 129 8.84 -25.36 17.55
N GLY A 130 9.26 -26.33 18.36
CA GLY A 130 10.16 -26.12 19.48
C GLY A 130 11.58 -25.76 19.02
N PRO A 131 12.21 -26.61 18.19
CA PRO A 131 13.47 -26.30 17.53
C PRO A 131 13.45 -24.95 16.79
N LEU A 132 12.41 -24.67 16.00
CA LEU A 132 12.26 -23.41 15.26
C LEU A 132 12.25 -22.19 16.20
N ARG A 133 11.51 -22.26 17.32
CA ARG A 133 11.50 -21.17 18.31
C ARG A 133 12.88 -20.94 18.91
N LEU A 134 13.60 -22.01 19.26
CA LEU A 134 14.95 -21.89 19.81
C LEU A 134 15.90 -21.23 18.82
N MET A 135 15.84 -21.63 17.55
CA MET A 135 16.65 -21.07 16.46
C MET A 135 16.43 -19.56 16.31
N PHE A 136 15.17 -19.10 16.27
CA PHE A 136 14.87 -17.67 16.15
C PHE A 136 15.18 -16.88 17.42
N TYR A 137 15.02 -17.49 18.60
CA TYR A 137 15.37 -16.85 19.86
C TYR A 137 16.87 -16.53 19.96
N ILE A 138 17.73 -17.43 19.46
CA ILE A 138 19.19 -17.22 19.46
C ILE A 138 19.60 -16.02 18.58
N VAL A 139 18.91 -15.80 17.46
CA VAL A 139 19.20 -14.71 16.50
C VAL A 139 18.45 -13.42 16.83
N MET A 140 17.45 -13.49 17.71
CA MET A 140 16.65 -12.34 18.16
C MET A 140 17.46 -11.09 18.58
N PRO A 141 18.54 -11.17 19.39
CA PRO A 141 19.28 -9.96 19.76
C PRO A 141 19.91 -9.26 18.56
N VAL A 142 20.36 -10.03 17.56
CA VAL A 142 20.92 -9.50 16.31
C VAL A 142 19.83 -8.81 15.48
N THR A 143 18.65 -9.42 15.38
CA THR A 143 17.56 -8.86 14.58
C THR A 143 16.92 -7.63 15.20
N LEU A 144 16.85 -7.55 16.54
CA LEU A 144 16.43 -6.34 17.25
C LEU A 144 17.40 -5.18 17.01
N PHE A 145 18.71 -5.44 17.06
CA PHE A 145 19.72 -4.44 16.79
C PHE A 145 19.64 -3.93 15.35
N LEU A 146 19.47 -4.83 14.38
CA LEU A 146 19.29 -4.44 12.97
C LEU A 146 17.99 -3.66 12.74
N GLY A 147 16.89 -4.08 13.37
CA GLY A 147 15.62 -3.36 13.31
C GLY A 147 15.70 -1.94 13.90
N PHE A 148 16.47 -1.77 14.98
CA PHE A 148 16.75 -0.45 15.54
C PHE A 148 17.54 0.45 14.57
N LEU A 149 18.58 -0.08 13.92
CA LEU A 149 19.34 0.66 12.91
C LEU A 149 18.48 1.06 11.71
N LEU A 150 17.65 0.14 11.22
CA LEU A 150 16.70 0.41 10.13
C LEU A 150 15.66 1.46 10.54
N SER A 151 15.16 1.41 11.78
CA SER A 151 14.24 2.42 12.29
C SER A 151 14.90 3.80 12.31
N ILE A 152 16.16 3.91 12.72
CA ILE A 152 16.90 5.19 12.67
C ILE A 152 17.05 5.69 11.23
N ALA A 153 17.38 4.80 10.29
CA ALA A 153 17.49 5.15 8.88
C ALA A 153 16.15 5.60 8.29
N ALA A 154 15.04 4.96 8.67
CA ALA A 154 13.70 5.33 8.24
C ALA A 154 13.26 6.70 8.77
N LEU A 155 13.65 7.06 10.01
CA LEU A 155 13.43 8.41 10.54
C LEU A 155 14.23 9.49 9.78
N ALA A 156 15.30 9.13 9.07
CA ALA A 156 16.03 10.06 8.20
C ALA A 156 15.37 10.23 6.82
N GLU A 157 14.47 9.32 6.43
CA GLU A 157 13.79 9.29 5.12
C GLU A 157 12.33 9.78 5.14
N SER A 158 11.80 10.26 6.28
CA SER A 158 10.40 10.67 6.41
C SER A 158 10.06 11.92 5.59
N SER A 159 9.87 11.74 4.28
CA SER A 159 9.06 12.60 3.44
C SER A 159 7.72 11.89 3.25
N PRO A 160 6.59 12.44 3.72
CA PRO A 160 5.25 11.84 3.56
C PRO A 160 4.89 11.57 2.08
N ARG A 161 5.60 12.20 1.14
CA ARG A 161 5.45 12.00 -0.30
C ARG A 161 5.83 10.59 -0.80
N LYS A 162 6.75 9.90 -0.11
CA LYS A 162 7.27 8.59 -0.56
C LYS A 162 6.30 7.46 -0.22
N GLU A 163 5.54 7.56 0.87
CA GLU A 163 4.51 6.57 1.21
C GLU A 163 3.32 6.63 0.22
N GLU A 164 2.88 7.84 -0.15
CA GLU A 164 1.85 8.02 -1.18
C GLU A 164 2.27 7.44 -2.54
N GLU A 165 3.50 7.72 -2.99
CA GLU A 165 4.05 7.16 -4.24
C GLU A 165 4.04 5.62 -4.23
N THR A 166 4.44 4.99 -3.13
CA THR A 166 4.43 3.51 -3.02
C THR A 166 3.02 2.91 -3.02
N THR A 167 2.01 3.60 -2.48
CA THR A 167 0.63 3.11 -2.51
C THR A 167 0.01 3.20 -3.91
N VAL A 168 0.33 4.23 -4.68
CA VAL A 168 -0.14 4.37 -6.07
C VAL A 168 0.50 3.31 -6.96
N GLU A 169 1.82 3.08 -6.82
CA GLU A 169 2.52 2.02 -7.55
C GLU A 169 1.97 0.61 -7.23
N ALA A 170 1.61 0.36 -5.97
CA ALA A 170 1.01 -0.91 -5.57
C ALA A 170 -0.40 -1.11 -6.15
N VAL A 171 -1.20 -0.05 -6.23
CA VAL A 171 -2.53 -0.08 -6.89
C VAL A 171 -2.38 -0.35 -8.39
N ASP A 172 -1.42 0.30 -9.04
CA ASP A 172 -1.16 0.11 -10.47
C ASP A 172 -0.76 -1.32 -10.81
N ALA A 173 0.11 -1.93 -10.00
CA ALA A 173 0.50 -3.32 -10.16
C ALA A 173 -0.68 -4.30 -10.02
N LEU A 174 -1.65 -3.99 -9.14
CA LEU A 174 -2.86 -4.81 -8.98
C LEU A 174 -3.83 -4.66 -10.16
N ILE A 175 -3.96 -3.45 -10.71
CA ILE A 175 -4.80 -3.21 -11.90
C ILE A 175 -4.21 -3.93 -13.12
N GLU A 176 -2.89 -3.86 -13.30
CA GLU A 176 -2.16 -4.53 -14.38
C GLU A 176 -2.28 -6.06 -14.28
N ALA A 177 -2.12 -6.64 -13.09
CA ALA A 177 -2.35 -8.07 -12.88
C ALA A 177 -3.81 -8.49 -13.17
N GLY A 178 -4.79 -7.63 -12.88
CA GLY A 178 -6.20 -7.88 -13.20
C GLY A 178 -6.52 -7.82 -14.70
N GLU A 179 -5.76 -7.03 -15.46
CA GLU A 179 -5.83 -6.92 -16.92
C GLU A 179 -5.21 -8.15 -17.61
N GLU A 180 -4.02 -8.58 -17.17
CA GLU A 180 -3.35 -9.78 -17.69
C GLU A 180 -4.19 -11.06 -17.52
N GLU A 181 -4.93 -11.18 -16.41
CA GLU A 181 -5.84 -12.29 -16.11
C GLU A 181 -7.23 -12.14 -16.77
N GLY A 182 -7.47 -11.08 -17.55
CA GLY A 182 -8.70 -10.83 -18.29
C GLY A 182 -9.92 -10.48 -17.43
N ILE A 183 -9.71 -10.05 -16.18
CA ILE A 183 -10.76 -9.65 -15.24
C ILE A 183 -11.18 -8.20 -15.50
N VAL A 184 -10.24 -7.36 -15.90
CA VAL A 184 -10.44 -5.95 -16.25
C VAL A 184 -10.17 -5.78 -17.74
N GLU A 185 -11.14 -5.25 -18.48
CA GLU A 185 -10.91 -4.84 -19.87
C GLU A 185 -9.95 -3.64 -19.89
N GLU A 186 -9.02 -3.63 -20.84
CA GLU A 186 -8.05 -2.53 -21.07
C GLU A 186 -8.75 -1.15 -21.15
N SER A 187 -9.95 -1.11 -21.73
CA SER A 187 -10.81 0.08 -21.82
C SER A 187 -11.25 0.66 -20.47
N ASN A 188 -11.32 -0.18 -19.42
CA ASN A 188 -11.80 0.19 -18.10
C ASN A 188 -10.68 0.50 -17.10
N ARG A 189 -9.41 0.34 -17.51
CA ARG A 189 -8.23 0.59 -16.66
C ARG A 189 -8.24 1.98 -16.05
N ASP A 190 -8.45 3.00 -16.87
CA ASP A 190 -8.45 4.41 -16.45
C ASP A 190 -9.60 4.71 -15.48
N LEU A 191 -10.74 4.04 -15.65
CA LEU A 191 -11.90 4.20 -14.78
C LEU A 191 -11.65 3.57 -13.41
N VAL A 192 -11.05 2.37 -13.36
CA VAL A 192 -10.67 1.72 -12.08
C VAL A 192 -9.62 2.54 -11.35
N ARG A 193 -8.56 2.99 -12.04
CA ARG A 193 -7.53 3.87 -11.49
C ARG A 193 -8.14 5.14 -10.90
N SER A 194 -8.97 5.82 -11.68
CA SER A 194 -9.64 7.05 -11.25
C SER A 194 -10.54 6.82 -10.04
N ALA A 195 -11.24 5.69 -9.96
CA ALA A 195 -12.09 5.36 -8.83
C ALA A 195 -11.29 5.13 -7.53
N VAL A 196 -10.12 4.49 -7.62
CA VAL A 196 -9.24 4.29 -6.46
C VAL A 196 -8.63 5.62 -6.00
N GLU A 197 -8.07 6.41 -6.93
CA GLU A 197 -7.54 7.74 -6.61
C GLU A 197 -8.60 8.65 -5.99
N PHE A 198 -9.83 8.61 -6.52
CA PHE A 198 -10.95 9.40 -6.02
C PHE A 198 -11.29 9.10 -4.55
N GLY A 199 -11.09 7.86 -4.08
CA GLY A 199 -11.30 7.50 -2.67
C GLY A 199 -10.36 8.20 -1.69
N GLY A 200 -9.15 8.55 -2.15
CA GLY A 200 -8.13 9.22 -1.34
C GLY A 200 -8.20 10.75 -1.35
N LYS A 201 -8.93 11.35 -2.31
CA LYS A 201 -8.93 12.81 -2.50
C LYS A 201 -9.76 13.53 -1.45
N VAL A 202 -9.36 14.78 -1.19
CA VAL A 202 -10.09 15.75 -0.36
C VAL A 202 -10.80 16.80 -1.23
N VAL A 203 -11.83 17.46 -0.68
CA VAL A 203 -12.69 18.40 -1.44
C VAL A 203 -11.88 19.50 -2.12
N ARG A 204 -10.86 20.05 -1.46
CA ARG A 204 -9.97 21.08 -2.06
C ARG A 204 -9.30 20.66 -3.37
N GLU A 205 -9.12 19.37 -3.62
CA GLU A 205 -8.43 18.86 -4.81
C GLU A 205 -9.35 18.71 -6.02
N VAL A 206 -10.67 18.77 -5.81
CA VAL A 206 -11.68 18.54 -6.86
C VAL A 206 -12.68 19.69 -7.01
N MET A 207 -12.68 20.65 -6.08
CA MET A 207 -13.58 21.81 -6.12
C MET A 207 -13.23 22.78 -7.26
N THR A 208 -14.20 23.58 -7.69
CA THR A 208 -13.93 24.76 -8.52
C THR A 208 -13.39 25.87 -7.61
N PRO A 209 -12.15 26.34 -7.80
CA PRO A 209 -11.55 27.35 -6.93
C PRO A 209 -12.31 28.67 -6.97
N ARG A 210 -12.32 29.41 -5.86
CA ARG A 210 -12.97 30.73 -5.75
C ARG A 210 -12.74 31.69 -6.95
N PRO A 211 -11.52 31.87 -7.49
CA PRO A 211 -11.29 32.79 -8.61
C PRO A 211 -12.02 32.40 -9.91
N GLU A 212 -12.34 31.12 -10.07
CA GLU A 212 -13.03 30.57 -11.24
C GLU A 212 -14.55 30.46 -11.03
N MET A 213 -15.02 30.72 -9.80
CA MET A 213 -16.42 30.63 -9.45
C MET A 213 -17.25 31.72 -10.12
N PHE A 214 -18.30 31.32 -10.82
CA PHE A 214 -19.33 32.23 -11.32
C PHE A 214 -20.42 32.40 -10.26
N ALA A 215 -20.40 33.52 -9.55
CA ALA A 215 -21.40 33.90 -8.54
C ALA A 215 -21.99 35.27 -8.84
N VAL A 216 -23.22 35.53 -8.38
CA VAL A 216 -23.95 36.78 -8.64
C VAL A 216 -24.41 37.47 -7.35
N PRO A 217 -24.46 38.80 -7.32
CA PRO A 217 -24.94 39.52 -6.14
C PRO A 217 -26.46 39.35 -5.98
N GLY A 218 -26.95 39.12 -4.77
CA GLY A 218 -28.38 38.93 -4.48
C GLY A 218 -29.26 40.14 -4.82
N ILE A 219 -28.65 41.32 -4.86
CA ILE A 219 -29.29 42.58 -5.26
C ILE A 219 -29.50 42.71 -6.77
N LEU A 220 -29.00 41.80 -7.61
CA LEU A 220 -29.21 41.87 -9.05
C LEU A 220 -30.70 41.66 -9.38
N THR A 221 -31.21 42.30 -10.44
CA THR A 221 -32.54 41.96 -10.97
C THR A 221 -32.47 40.64 -11.74
N ILE A 222 -33.61 39.96 -11.85
CA ILE A 222 -33.67 38.69 -12.59
C ILE A 222 -33.42 38.92 -14.09
N GLU A 223 -33.84 40.06 -14.65
CA GLU A 223 -33.53 40.43 -16.05
C GLU A 223 -32.00 40.52 -16.29
N GLU A 224 -31.28 41.20 -15.40
CA GLU A 224 -29.81 41.30 -15.49
C GLU A 224 -29.16 39.92 -15.35
N PHE A 225 -29.70 39.07 -14.47
CA PHE A 225 -29.17 37.73 -14.26
C PHE A 225 -29.37 36.83 -15.49
N LEU A 226 -30.52 36.92 -16.14
CA LEU A 226 -30.80 36.22 -17.40
C LEU A 226 -29.78 36.59 -18.49
N ARG A 227 -29.45 37.88 -18.63
CA ARG A 227 -28.41 38.35 -19.58
C ARG A 227 -27.03 37.77 -19.26
N MET A 228 -26.70 37.59 -17.98
CA MET A 228 -25.43 36.96 -17.59
C MET A 228 -25.41 35.46 -17.94
N LEU A 229 -26.54 34.76 -17.78
CA LEU A 229 -26.68 33.35 -18.13
C LEU A 229 -26.61 33.09 -19.64
N GLU A 230 -26.98 34.05 -20.49
CA GLU A 230 -26.77 33.96 -21.94
C GLU A 230 -25.29 33.80 -22.31
N THR A 231 -24.40 34.43 -21.54
CA THR A 231 -22.95 34.33 -21.75
C THR A 231 -22.35 33.13 -21.05
N LYS A 232 -22.88 32.74 -19.89
CA LYS A 232 -22.37 31.65 -19.05
C LYS A 232 -23.52 30.73 -18.60
N PRO A 233 -23.87 29.68 -19.37
CA PRO A 233 -25.06 28.87 -19.14
C PRO A 233 -24.85 27.82 -18.04
N TYR A 234 -24.73 28.25 -16.79
CA TYR A 234 -24.67 27.35 -15.62
C TYR A 234 -26.07 27.02 -15.10
N SER A 235 -26.30 25.76 -14.73
CA SER A 235 -27.61 25.33 -14.19
C SER A 235 -27.86 25.79 -12.74
N ARG A 236 -26.80 26.04 -11.98
CA ARG A 236 -26.83 26.44 -10.57
C ARG A 236 -25.78 27.52 -10.36
N VAL A 237 -26.17 28.62 -9.73
CA VAL A 237 -25.31 29.79 -9.54
C VAL A 237 -25.37 30.22 -8.07
N PRO A 238 -24.23 30.30 -7.36
CA PRO A 238 -24.18 30.85 -6.02
C PRO A 238 -24.54 32.33 -5.99
N VAL A 239 -25.26 32.73 -4.96
CA VAL A 239 -25.68 34.11 -4.70
C VAL A 239 -24.93 34.64 -3.48
N TYR A 240 -24.35 35.82 -3.58
CA TYR A 240 -23.63 36.45 -2.47
C TYR A 240 -24.23 37.81 -2.08
N GLU A 241 -23.99 38.20 -0.84
CA GLU A 241 -24.29 39.55 -0.33
C GLU A 241 -22.99 40.28 0.01
N GLY A 242 -22.78 41.46 -0.60
CA GLY A 242 -21.57 42.27 -0.43
C GLY A 242 -20.35 41.69 -1.13
N THR A 243 -19.79 40.59 -0.61
CA THR A 243 -18.56 39.95 -1.11
C THR A 243 -18.80 38.48 -1.43
N VAL A 244 -18.02 37.92 -2.36
CA VAL A 244 -18.10 36.50 -2.77
C VAL A 244 -17.83 35.53 -1.60
N ASP A 245 -17.18 36.00 -0.53
CA ASP A 245 -16.95 35.23 0.69
C ASP A 245 -18.24 34.97 1.50
N HIS A 246 -19.30 35.73 1.23
CA HIS A 246 -20.57 35.64 1.95
C HIS A 246 -21.68 35.16 1.03
N ILE A 247 -21.73 33.84 0.82
CA ILE A 247 -22.74 33.17 0.00
C ILE A 247 -24.01 32.96 0.82
N THR A 248 -25.13 33.53 0.37
CA THR A 248 -26.44 33.43 1.03
C THR A 248 -27.22 32.21 0.54
N GLY A 249 -27.06 31.85 -0.75
CA GLY A 249 -27.84 30.79 -1.35
C GLY A 249 -27.35 30.35 -2.73
N ILE A 250 -28.15 29.50 -3.36
CA ILE A 250 -27.93 28.99 -4.71
C ILE A 250 -29.23 29.17 -5.50
N VAL A 251 -29.13 29.77 -6.69
CA VAL A 251 -30.24 29.91 -7.62
C VAL A 251 -30.11 28.87 -8.73
N PHE A 252 -31.24 28.29 -9.11
CA PHE A 252 -31.31 27.30 -10.17
C PHE A 252 -31.82 27.98 -11.44
N ALA A 253 -31.09 27.86 -12.55
CA ALA A 253 -31.45 28.50 -13.81
C ALA A 253 -32.85 28.07 -14.31
N HIS A 254 -33.27 26.83 -14.02
CA HIS A 254 -34.60 26.34 -14.40
C HIS A 254 -35.75 27.01 -13.63
N ASP A 255 -35.51 27.57 -12.44
CA ASP A 255 -36.53 28.29 -11.68
C ASP A 255 -36.91 29.61 -12.38
N LEU A 256 -35.99 30.16 -13.18
CA LEU A 256 -36.22 31.37 -13.97
C LEU A 256 -37.29 31.18 -15.05
N LEU A 257 -37.50 29.95 -15.53
CA LEU A 257 -38.51 29.63 -16.55
C LEU A 257 -39.95 29.89 -16.08
N ARG A 258 -40.15 30.04 -14.76
CA ARG A 258 -41.47 30.27 -14.15
C ARG A 258 -41.76 31.76 -13.92
N ILE A 259 -40.82 32.63 -14.23
CA ILE A 259 -40.87 34.06 -13.91
C ILE A 259 -41.36 34.82 -15.14
N ARG A 260 -42.35 35.70 -14.95
CA ARG A 260 -42.89 36.53 -16.03
C ARG A 260 -41.95 37.71 -16.29
N ASP A 261 -41.92 38.21 -17.52
CA ASP A 261 -41.04 39.32 -17.92
C ASP A 261 -41.26 40.60 -17.10
N GLU A 262 -42.50 40.87 -16.68
CA GLU A 262 -42.85 42.01 -15.83
C GLU A 262 -42.24 41.88 -14.41
N ASP A 263 -42.26 40.67 -13.86
CA ASP A 263 -41.71 40.36 -12.54
C ASP A 263 -40.17 40.35 -12.59
N ALA A 264 -39.57 39.91 -13.71
CA ALA A 264 -38.12 39.83 -13.86
C ALA A 264 -37.39 41.19 -13.72
N ARG A 265 -38.08 42.29 -14.02
CA ARG A 265 -37.54 43.67 -13.92
C ARG A 265 -37.53 44.22 -12.49
N THR A 266 -38.40 43.70 -11.62
CA THR A 266 -38.63 44.24 -10.28
C THR A 266 -38.12 43.30 -9.19
N GLN A 267 -38.17 42.00 -9.45
CA GLN A 267 -37.76 40.96 -8.52
C GLN A 267 -36.24 40.81 -8.50
N ARG A 268 -35.71 40.57 -7.31
CA ARG A 268 -34.27 40.39 -7.04
C ARG A 268 -33.90 38.91 -7.03
N VAL A 269 -32.66 38.59 -7.41
CA VAL A 269 -32.15 37.21 -7.39
C VAL A 269 -32.24 36.57 -6.00
N ALA A 270 -32.00 37.33 -4.93
CA ALA A 270 -32.12 36.85 -3.55
C ALA A 270 -33.53 36.31 -3.20
N SER A 271 -34.58 36.73 -3.89
CA SER A 271 -35.95 36.29 -3.59
C SER A 271 -36.28 34.86 -4.08
N ILE A 272 -35.44 34.31 -4.94
CA ILE A 272 -35.62 32.97 -5.53
C ILE A 272 -34.47 32.02 -5.16
N GLU A 273 -33.55 32.47 -4.32
CA GLU A 273 -32.44 31.64 -3.86
C GLU A 273 -32.92 30.54 -2.91
N ARG A 274 -32.20 29.42 -2.91
CA ARG A 274 -32.38 28.34 -1.95
C ARG A 274 -31.16 28.30 -1.04
N ASN A 275 -31.35 27.92 0.21
CA ASN A 275 -30.26 27.85 1.19
C ASN A 275 -29.08 27.03 0.66
N ALA A 276 -27.87 27.59 0.78
CA ALA A 276 -26.64 26.90 0.47
C ALA A 276 -26.25 25.92 1.60
N THR A 277 -25.78 24.73 1.23
CA THR A 277 -25.16 23.79 2.17
C THR A 277 -23.64 23.95 2.08
N PHE A 278 -22.98 24.03 3.23
CA PHE A 278 -21.54 24.25 3.32
C PHE A 278 -20.79 22.96 3.69
N VAL A 279 -19.56 22.83 3.20
CA VAL A 279 -18.68 21.69 3.47
C VAL A 279 -17.24 22.19 3.68
N PRO A 280 -16.48 21.65 4.66
CA PRO A 280 -15.08 22.02 4.82
C PRO A 280 -14.22 21.47 3.68
N GLU A 281 -13.21 22.23 3.27
CA GLU A 281 -12.27 21.86 2.20
C GLU A 281 -11.46 20.58 2.47
N THR A 282 -11.33 20.21 3.75
CA THR A 282 -10.61 19.03 4.23
C THR A 282 -11.45 17.76 4.24
N LYS A 283 -12.74 17.83 3.93
CA LYS A 283 -13.61 16.65 3.90
C LYS A 283 -13.16 15.68 2.80
N ASN A 284 -13.33 14.38 3.04
CA ASN A 284 -13.07 13.37 2.02
C ASN A 284 -14.14 13.42 0.90
N VAL A 285 -13.72 13.36 -0.36
CA VAL A 285 -14.63 13.49 -1.51
C VAL A 285 -15.61 12.32 -1.58
N SER A 286 -15.19 11.11 -1.24
CA SER A 286 -16.06 9.93 -1.27
C SER A 286 -17.21 10.01 -0.27
N GLU A 287 -16.97 10.62 0.90
CA GLU A 287 -17.98 10.90 1.91
C GLU A 287 -18.95 11.98 1.43
N LEU A 288 -18.42 13.09 0.91
CA LEU A 288 -19.22 14.18 0.35
C LEU A 288 -20.14 13.68 -0.78
N LEU A 289 -19.62 12.85 -1.68
CA LEU A 289 -20.40 12.29 -2.79
C LEU A 289 -21.57 11.46 -2.28
N ARG A 290 -21.36 10.63 -1.24
CA ARG A 290 -22.43 9.82 -0.64
C ARG A 290 -23.52 10.70 -0.02
N GLU A 291 -23.14 11.75 0.73
CA GLU A 291 -24.10 12.70 1.28
C GLU A 291 -24.89 13.41 0.20
N MET A 292 -24.21 13.92 -0.82
CA MET A 292 -24.84 14.59 -1.97
C MET A 292 -25.82 13.68 -2.71
N GLN A 293 -25.49 12.40 -2.89
CA GLN A 293 -26.39 11.41 -3.50
C GLN A 293 -27.62 11.14 -2.63
N GLN A 294 -27.45 11.00 -1.31
CA GLN A 294 -28.54 10.76 -0.37
C GLN A 294 -29.51 11.95 -0.31
N GLU A 295 -28.97 13.16 -0.26
CA GLU A 295 -29.75 14.40 -0.18
C GLU A 295 -30.24 14.89 -1.55
N LYS A 296 -29.83 14.23 -2.64
CA LYS A 296 -30.10 14.64 -4.03
C LYS A 296 -29.66 16.08 -4.32
N GLN A 297 -28.55 16.48 -3.70
CA GLN A 297 -27.90 17.78 -3.92
C GLN A 297 -26.77 17.63 -4.93
N HIS A 298 -26.64 18.60 -5.84
CA HIS A 298 -25.65 18.56 -6.93
C HIS A 298 -24.60 19.67 -6.82
N MET A 299 -24.68 20.51 -5.78
CA MET A 299 -23.74 21.60 -5.51
C MET A 299 -23.72 21.86 -4.02
N ARG A 300 -22.53 22.08 -3.47
CA ARG A 300 -22.29 22.53 -2.10
C ARG A 300 -21.19 23.61 -2.14
N ILE A 301 -21.22 24.52 -1.18
CA ILE A 301 -20.24 25.60 -1.08
C ILE A 301 -19.12 25.16 -0.17
N VAL A 302 -17.88 25.29 -0.63
CA VAL A 302 -16.71 24.88 0.15
C VAL A 302 -16.26 26.04 1.03
N ILE A 303 -15.97 25.75 2.30
CA ILE A 303 -15.47 26.73 3.27
C ILE A 303 -14.09 26.35 3.77
N ASP A 304 -13.30 27.39 4.03
CA ASP A 304 -11.99 27.31 4.67
C ASP A 304 -12.12 27.23 6.21
N GLU A 305 -10.97 27.15 6.88
CA GLU A 305 -10.87 27.07 8.34
C GLU A 305 -11.34 28.34 9.07
N TYR A 306 -11.43 29.46 8.35
CA TYR A 306 -11.86 30.77 8.86
C TYR A 306 -13.34 31.05 8.57
N GLY A 307 -14.03 30.13 7.90
CA GLY A 307 -15.44 30.25 7.49
C GLY A 307 -15.66 31.07 6.23
N GLY A 308 -14.60 31.42 5.50
CA GLY A 308 -14.65 32.03 4.17
C GLY A 308 -14.87 30.99 3.07
N VAL A 309 -15.25 31.43 1.88
CA VAL A 309 -15.39 30.54 0.71
C VAL A 309 -14.01 30.26 0.12
N ALA A 310 -13.70 28.98 -0.07
CA ALA A 310 -12.43 28.49 -0.60
C ALA A 310 -12.39 28.44 -2.15
#